data_AF-A0A8T6IPX8-F1
#
_entry.id   AF-A0A8T6IPX8-F1
#
_cell.length_a   1.000
_cell.length_b   1.000
_cell.length_c   1.000
_cell.angle_alpha   90.00
_cell.angle_beta   90.00
_cell.angle_gamma   90.00
#
_symmetry.space_group_name_H-M   'P 1'
#
loop_
_entity.id
_entity.type
_entity.pdbx_description
1 polymer ?
#
loop_
_entity_poly.entity_id
_entity_poly.type
_entity_poly.pdbx_seq_one_letter_code
_entity_poly.pdbx_strand_id
1 'polypeptide(L)'
;MTAAGKNAEASPHCELECEDIVNRVLKGEIEVVLDDADSIITEYRNNMHPDPNGTRAGQFLMYLFLNKHRRSRIQRVKLEKNDHGHFIDYPDNGDEWLTEVPRCERFDPDDKIWVALALRFKRETGRDAPIVNAADRCWLAFESHLEAAGVKLEVLCRDERQRNGN
;
A
#
# COMPACT_ATOMS: atom_id res chain seq x y z
N MET A 1 5.09 1.29 -5.78
CA MET A 1 6.24 2.12 -6.26
C MET A 1 7.42 1.87 -5.36
N THR A 2 8.61 1.59 -5.91
CA THR A 2 9.83 1.60 -5.10
C THR A 2 10.25 3.05 -4.85
N ALA A 3 10.66 3.36 -3.62
CA ALA A 3 11.36 4.59 -3.35
C ALA A 3 12.70 4.56 -4.13
N ALA A 4 12.84 5.46 -5.09
CA ALA A 4 14.11 5.77 -5.77
C ALA A 4 14.77 4.68 -6.63
N GLY A 5 14.07 4.09 -7.62
CA GLY A 5 14.72 3.46 -8.80
C GLY A 5 15.79 2.40 -8.49
N LYS A 6 15.68 1.70 -7.35
CA LYS A 6 16.76 0.88 -6.77
C LYS A 6 16.46 -0.62 -6.74
N ASN A 7 15.41 -1.10 -7.40
CA ASN A 7 15.25 -2.52 -7.65
C ASN A 7 15.74 -2.81 -9.08
N ALA A 8 17.03 -3.17 -9.20
CA ALA A 8 17.62 -3.68 -10.45
C ALA A 8 16.96 -4.99 -10.95
N GLU A 9 15.98 -5.51 -10.21
CA GLU A 9 15.22 -6.73 -10.48
C GLU A 9 13.82 -6.47 -11.07
N ALA A 10 13.36 -5.21 -11.15
CA ALA A 10 12.08 -4.91 -11.80
C ALA A 10 12.26 -4.90 -13.32
N SER A 11 11.45 -5.68 -14.01
CA SER A 11 11.34 -5.67 -15.47
C SER A 11 10.80 -4.33 -15.97
N PRO A 12 11.10 -3.95 -17.23
CA PRO A 12 10.43 -2.85 -17.91
C PRO A 12 8.90 -2.97 -17.91
N HIS A 13 8.35 -4.20 -17.94
CA HIS A 13 6.91 -4.42 -17.87
C HIS A 13 6.34 -3.98 -16.51
N CYS A 14 6.94 -4.43 -15.41
CA CYS A 14 6.58 -4.01 -14.05
C CYS A 14 6.63 -2.48 -13.86
N GLU A 15 7.65 -1.84 -14.43
CA GLU A 15 7.77 -0.38 -14.39
C GLU A 15 6.59 0.30 -15.12
N LEU A 16 6.24 -0.18 -16.32
CA LEU A 16 5.11 0.35 -17.09
C LEU A 16 3.77 0.21 -16.35
N GLU A 17 3.50 -0.94 -15.74
CA GLU A 17 2.28 -1.17 -14.94
C GLU A 17 2.23 -0.24 -13.71
N CYS A 18 3.37 -0.06 -13.03
CA CYS A 18 3.48 0.88 -11.92
C CYS A 18 3.20 2.33 -12.39
N GLU A 19 3.77 2.72 -13.52
CA GLU A 19 3.56 4.05 -14.08
C GLU A 19 2.11 4.27 -14.52
N ASP A 20 1.45 3.28 -15.11
CA ASP A 20 0.04 3.38 -15.51
C ASP A 20 -0.86 3.66 -14.31
N ILE A 21 -0.74 2.86 -13.24
CA ILE A 21 -1.53 3.06 -12.01
C ILE A 21 -1.30 4.46 -11.43
N VAL A 22 -0.05 4.90 -11.35
CA VAL A 22 0.28 6.25 -10.86
C VAL A 22 -0.35 7.30 -11.76
N ASN A 23 -0.25 7.17 -13.08
CA ASN A 23 -0.83 8.13 -14.03
C ASN A 23 -2.35 8.21 -13.89
N ARG A 24 -3.04 7.07 -13.70
CA ARG A 24 -4.49 7.03 -13.48
C ARG A 24 -4.89 7.71 -12.17
N VAL A 25 -4.10 7.54 -11.10
CA VAL A 25 -4.28 8.31 -9.86
C VAL A 25 -4.06 9.80 -10.11
N LEU A 26 -3.01 10.21 -10.82
CA LEU A 26 -2.71 11.62 -11.07
C LEU A 26 -3.79 12.33 -11.91
N LYS A 27 -4.41 11.60 -12.85
CA LYS A 27 -5.61 12.06 -13.60
C LYS A 27 -6.88 12.04 -12.74
N GLY A 28 -6.81 11.37 -11.59
CA GLY A 28 -7.87 11.15 -10.61
C GLY A 28 -8.98 10.23 -11.10
N GLU A 29 -8.62 9.32 -12.01
CA GLU A 29 -9.46 8.19 -12.42
C GLU A 29 -9.55 7.13 -11.31
N ILE A 30 -8.55 7.11 -10.41
CA ILE A 30 -8.50 6.27 -9.22
C ILE A 30 -8.55 7.16 -7.99
N GLU A 31 -9.43 6.79 -7.06
CA GLU A 31 -9.53 7.37 -5.73
C GLU A 31 -8.52 6.70 -4.79
N VAL A 32 -7.80 7.49 -4.00
CA VAL A 32 -6.82 6.99 -3.02
C VAL A 32 -7.42 7.03 -1.62
N VAL A 33 -7.21 5.98 -0.83
CA VAL A 33 -7.58 5.95 0.59
C VAL A 33 -6.35 6.25 1.42
N LEU A 34 -6.46 7.18 2.38
CA LEU A 34 -5.39 7.55 3.30
C LEU A 34 -5.91 7.62 4.74
N ASP A 35 -5.00 7.42 5.69
CA ASP A 35 -5.28 7.68 7.10
C ASP A 35 -5.51 9.18 7.35
N ASP A 36 -6.39 9.50 8.30
CA ASP A 36 -6.72 10.88 8.62
C ASP A 36 -5.62 11.61 9.41
N ALA A 37 -4.68 10.88 9.99
CA ALA A 37 -3.56 11.39 10.78
C ALA A 37 -2.30 11.72 9.94
N ASP A 38 -2.34 11.58 8.61
CA ASP A 38 -1.19 11.79 7.71
C ASP A 38 0.02 10.88 7.99
N SER A 39 -0.16 9.74 8.67
CA SER A 39 0.90 8.79 9.00
C SER A 39 1.54 8.23 7.73
N ILE A 40 0.71 7.79 6.77
CA ILE A 40 1.15 7.26 5.47
C ILE A 40 1.90 8.32 4.66
N ILE A 41 1.36 9.54 4.57
CA ILE A 41 2.03 10.63 3.84
C ILE A 41 3.38 10.94 4.49
N THR A 42 3.44 10.93 5.83
CA THR A 42 4.67 11.21 6.57
C THR A 42 5.73 10.14 6.32
N GLU A 43 5.36 8.87 6.32
CA GLU A 43 6.25 7.75 5.98
C GLU A 43 6.82 7.91 4.57
N TYR A 44 5.97 8.20 3.58
CA TYR A 44 6.42 8.46 2.22
C TYR A 44 7.39 9.64 2.18
N ARG A 45 7.07 10.75 2.82
CA ARG A 45 7.93 11.96 2.84
C ARG A 45 9.30 11.71 3.47
N ASN A 46 9.40 10.79 4.44
CA ASN A 46 10.68 10.42 5.04
C ASN A 46 11.57 9.64 4.05
N ASN A 47 10.97 8.92 3.11
CA ASN A 47 11.67 8.08 2.13
C ASN A 47 11.81 8.73 0.74
N MET A 48 11.01 9.74 0.42
CA MET A 48 11.03 10.42 -0.88
C MET A 48 10.62 11.90 -0.77
N HIS A 49 11.11 12.71 -1.70
CA HIS A 49 10.80 14.13 -1.74
C HIS A 49 9.62 14.42 -2.68
N PRO A 50 8.61 15.19 -2.23
CA PRO A 50 7.52 15.63 -3.10
C PRO A 50 8.04 16.66 -4.11
N ASP A 51 7.82 16.40 -5.39
CA ASP A 51 8.25 17.28 -6.48
C ASP A 51 7.30 17.13 -7.69
N PRO A 52 6.52 18.17 -8.05
CA PRO A 52 5.59 18.12 -9.17
C PRO A 52 6.29 18.00 -10.54
N ASN A 53 7.57 18.33 -10.63
CA ASN A 53 8.37 18.25 -11.85
C ASN A 53 9.42 17.13 -11.77
N GLY A 54 9.43 16.37 -10.68
CA GLY A 54 10.41 15.33 -10.40
C GLY A 54 10.00 13.96 -10.90
N THR A 55 10.46 12.93 -10.20
CA THR A 55 10.12 11.53 -10.50
C THR A 55 8.62 11.28 -10.36
N ARG A 56 8.11 10.19 -10.97
CA ARG A 56 6.71 9.76 -10.79
C ARG A 56 6.33 9.59 -9.32
N ALA A 57 7.26 9.10 -8.50
CA ALA A 57 7.08 8.99 -7.07
C ALA A 57 6.92 10.35 -6.38
N GLY A 58 7.76 11.33 -6.74
CA GLY A 58 7.65 12.71 -6.24
C GLY A 58 6.36 13.40 -6.67
N GLN A 59 5.93 13.17 -7.92
CA GLN A 59 4.67 13.69 -8.45
C GLN A 59 3.46 13.08 -7.73
N PHE A 60 3.48 11.77 -7.48
CA PHE A 60 2.44 11.07 -6.72
C PHE A 60 2.35 11.59 -5.29
N LEU A 61 3.48 11.73 -4.58
CA LEU A 61 3.46 12.27 -3.22
C LEU A 61 2.96 13.73 -3.20
N MET A 62 3.36 14.55 -4.18
CA MET A 62 2.83 15.91 -4.33
C MET A 62 1.32 15.90 -4.59
N TYR A 63 0.83 14.99 -5.43
CA TYR A 63 -0.60 14.83 -5.68
C TYR A 63 -1.38 14.48 -4.41
N LEU A 64 -0.87 13.57 -3.58
CA LEU A 64 -1.50 13.24 -2.29
C LEU A 64 -1.60 14.49 -1.40
N PHE A 65 -0.50 15.24 -1.28
CA PHE A 65 -0.45 16.44 -0.45
C PHE A 65 -1.45 17.52 -0.92
N LEU A 66 -1.51 17.79 -2.24
CA LEU A 66 -2.38 18.82 -2.81
C LEU A 66 -3.86 18.43 -2.81
N ASN A 67 -4.18 17.14 -2.81
CA ASN A 67 -5.56 16.65 -2.93
C ASN A 67 -6.12 16.04 -1.65
N LYS A 68 -5.38 15.98 -0.53
CA LYS A 68 -5.82 15.28 0.71
C LYS A 68 -7.15 15.77 1.31
N HIS A 69 -7.60 16.97 0.95
CA HIS A 69 -8.88 17.53 1.38
C HIS A 69 -10.01 17.39 0.33
N ARG A 70 -9.72 16.87 -0.86
CA ARG A 70 -10.68 16.69 -1.96
C ARG A 70 -11.26 15.29 -1.92
N ARG A 71 -12.44 15.13 -1.32
CA ARG A 71 -13.13 13.84 -1.15
C ARG A 71 -13.44 13.08 -2.44
N SER A 72 -13.44 13.74 -3.60
CA SER A 72 -13.61 13.07 -4.89
C SER A 72 -12.32 12.43 -5.44
N ARG A 73 -11.19 12.63 -4.75
CA ARG A 73 -9.87 12.11 -5.13
C ARG A 73 -9.23 11.30 -4.01
N ILE A 74 -9.40 11.76 -2.77
CA ILE A 74 -8.82 11.14 -1.58
C ILE A 74 -9.89 10.93 -0.51
N GLN A 75 -10.08 9.68 -0.12
CA GLN A 75 -10.87 9.29 1.04
C GLN A 75 -9.97 9.29 2.26
N ARG A 76 -10.42 9.95 3.32
CA ARG A 76 -9.71 10.06 4.60
C ARG A 76 -10.43 9.20 5.61
N VAL A 77 -9.71 8.26 6.19
CA VAL A 77 -10.26 7.26 7.10
C VAL A 77 -9.58 7.41 8.44
N LYS A 78 -10.38 7.53 9.49
CA LYS A 78 -9.87 7.60 10.86
C LYS A 78 -9.49 6.20 11.31
N LEU A 79 -8.24 6.05 11.74
CA LEU A 79 -7.74 4.82 12.35
C LEU A 79 -7.61 5.01 13.85
N GLU A 80 -8.15 4.06 14.60
CA GLU A 80 -8.10 4.07 16.06
C GLU A 80 -7.12 3.00 16.53
N LYS A 81 -6.35 3.35 17.57
CA LYS A 81 -5.44 2.44 18.24
C LYS A 81 -5.97 2.11 19.63
N ASN A 82 -5.77 0.88 20.07
CA ASN A 82 -6.04 0.47 21.45
C ASN A 82 -4.96 1.00 22.41
N ASP A 83 -5.12 0.72 23.71
CA ASP A 83 -4.19 1.16 24.76
C ASP A 83 -2.77 0.58 24.61
N HIS A 84 -2.60 -0.46 23.79
CA HIS A 84 -1.32 -1.07 23.47
C HIS A 84 -0.69 -0.49 22.18
N GLY A 85 -1.34 0.47 21.54
CA GLY A 85 -0.86 1.11 20.30
C GLY A 85 -1.14 0.32 19.03
N HIS A 86 -1.91 -0.76 19.08
CA HIS A 86 -2.31 -1.54 17.90
C HIS A 86 -3.58 -0.98 17.28
N PHE A 87 -3.68 -1.01 15.95
CA PHE A 87 -4.90 -0.61 15.26
C PHE A 87 -6.06 -1.55 15.59
N ILE A 88 -7.19 -1.01 16.04
CA ILE A 88 -8.39 -1.79 16.41
C ILE A 88 -8.96 -2.53 15.20
N ASP A 89 -8.74 -1.96 14.02
CA ASP A 89 -9.23 -2.48 12.74
C ASP A 89 -8.31 -3.52 12.09
N TYR A 90 -7.17 -3.79 12.72
CA TYR A 90 -6.29 -4.88 12.31
C TYR A 90 -6.86 -6.22 12.82
N PRO A 91 -6.79 -7.31 12.06
CA PRO A 91 -7.32 -8.60 12.48
C PRO A 91 -6.70 -9.09 13.80
N ASP A 92 -7.55 -9.43 14.76
CA ASP A 92 -7.21 -9.83 16.14
C ASP A 92 -6.77 -11.31 16.24
N ASN A 93 -6.36 -11.93 15.14
CA ASN A 93 -6.12 -13.38 15.00
C ASN A 93 -4.90 -13.90 15.78
N GLY A 94 -4.46 -13.17 16.81
CA GLY A 94 -3.16 -13.36 17.43
C GLY A 94 -2.03 -13.07 16.45
N ASP A 95 -0.82 -13.04 16.97
CA ASP A 95 0.40 -12.88 16.20
C ASP A 95 0.69 -14.07 15.25
N GLU A 96 -0.30 -14.88 14.86
CA GLU A 96 -0.17 -15.94 13.82
C GLU A 96 0.20 -15.35 12.45
N TRP A 97 -0.10 -14.07 12.21
CA TRP A 97 0.43 -13.32 11.05
C TRP A 97 1.90 -12.92 11.20
N LEU A 98 2.46 -13.01 12.40
CA LEU A 98 3.86 -12.71 12.70
C LEU A 98 4.73 -13.97 12.69
N THR A 99 4.17 -15.17 12.48
CA THR A 99 4.98 -16.36 12.26
C THR A 99 5.62 -16.36 10.87
N GLU A 100 6.86 -16.82 10.82
CA GLU A 100 7.69 -16.87 9.61
C GLU A 100 6.95 -17.52 8.44
N VAL A 101 6.90 -16.84 7.29
CA VAL A 101 6.43 -17.40 6.03
C VAL A 101 7.62 -17.61 5.09
N PRO A 102 7.58 -18.63 4.20
CA PRO A 102 8.64 -18.78 3.21
C PRO A 102 8.84 -17.48 2.43
N ARG A 103 10.10 -16.96 2.39
CA ARG A 103 10.54 -15.74 1.68
C ARG A 103 10.33 -14.41 2.43
N CYS A 104 9.79 -14.40 3.66
CA CYS A 104 9.76 -13.24 4.55
C CYS A 104 9.74 -13.66 6.04
N GLU A 105 10.71 -13.22 6.83
CA GLU A 105 10.83 -13.60 8.25
C GLU A 105 9.61 -13.19 9.08
N ARG A 106 8.97 -12.06 8.76
CA ARG A 106 7.71 -11.61 9.38
C ARG A 106 7.07 -10.49 8.58
N PHE A 107 5.77 -10.28 8.74
CA PHE A 107 5.10 -9.10 8.23
C PHE A 107 5.58 -7.85 8.99
N ASP A 108 5.87 -6.76 8.27
CA ASP A 108 6.40 -5.54 8.89
C ASP A 108 5.34 -4.90 9.82
N PRO A 109 5.65 -4.62 11.10
CA PRO A 109 4.75 -3.89 11.98
C PRO A 109 4.28 -2.54 11.42
N ASP A 110 5.13 -1.84 10.66
CA ASP A 110 4.77 -0.54 10.06
C ASP A 110 3.74 -0.73 8.92
N ASP A 111 3.76 -1.88 8.23
CA ASP A 111 2.82 -2.21 7.16
C ASP A 111 1.39 -2.51 7.67
N LYS A 112 1.21 -2.72 8.98
CA LYS A 112 -0.11 -2.98 9.59
C LYS A 112 -1.12 -1.85 9.35
N ILE A 113 -0.64 -0.62 9.12
CA ILE A 113 -1.50 0.53 8.85
C ILE A 113 -2.32 0.36 7.56
N TRP A 114 -1.75 -0.24 6.51
CA TRP A 114 -2.42 -0.43 5.23
C TRP A 114 -3.56 -1.44 5.33
N VAL A 115 -3.33 -2.52 6.08
CA VAL A 115 -4.34 -3.55 6.36
C VAL A 115 -5.50 -2.96 7.16
N ALA A 116 -5.20 -2.27 8.27
CA ALA A 116 -6.22 -1.62 9.09
C ALA A 116 -7.01 -0.58 8.28
N LEU A 117 -6.34 0.18 7.41
CA LEU A 117 -6.97 1.17 6.53
C LEU A 117 -7.96 0.54 5.55
N ALA A 118 -7.56 -0.53 4.86
CA ALA A 118 -8.42 -1.21 3.91
C ALA A 118 -9.67 -1.80 4.59
N LEU A 119 -9.50 -2.46 5.74
CA LEU A 119 -10.58 -3.06 6.51
C LEU A 119 -11.54 -2.02 7.07
N ARG A 120 -11.00 -0.93 7.64
CA ARG A 120 -11.81 0.17 8.16
C ARG A 120 -12.63 0.81 7.05
N PHE A 121 -12.01 1.13 5.91
CA PHE A 121 -12.69 1.72 4.76
C PHE A 121 -13.83 0.83 4.24
N LYS A 122 -13.57 -0.47 4.12
CA LYS A 122 -14.57 -1.46 3.70
C LYS A 122 -15.74 -1.52 4.66
N ARG A 123 -15.48 -1.50 5.97
CA ARG A 123 -16.54 -1.51 6.97
C ARG A 123 -17.39 -0.23 6.95
N GLU A 124 -16.77 0.93 6.75
CA GLU A 124 -17.48 2.21 6.72
C GLU A 124 -18.28 2.43 5.44
N THR A 125 -17.80 1.95 4.30
CA THR A 125 -18.34 2.31 2.98
C THR A 125 -18.96 1.14 2.20
N GLY A 126 -18.68 -0.10 2.61
CA GLY A 126 -19.01 -1.31 1.85
C GLY A 126 -18.18 -1.52 0.58
N ARG A 127 -17.22 -0.63 0.27
CA ARG A 127 -16.35 -0.73 -0.91
C ARG A 127 -14.99 -1.29 -0.53
N ASP A 128 -14.41 -2.11 -1.40
CA ASP A 128 -13.02 -2.55 -1.23
C ASP A 128 -12.05 -1.39 -1.49
N ALA A 129 -10.96 -1.37 -0.73
CA ALA A 129 -9.77 -0.55 -1.00
C ALA A 129 -8.58 -1.49 -1.22
N PRO A 130 -8.30 -1.89 -2.48
CA PRO A 130 -7.21 -2.80 -2.77
C PRO A 130 -5.86 -2.18 -2.41
N ILE A 131 -5.00 -2.94 -1.76
CA ILE A 131 -3.60 -2.57 -1.56
C ILE A 131 -2.86 -2.93 -2.84
N VAL A 132 -2.30 -1.92 -3.53
CA VAL A 132 -1.57 -2.12 -4.78
C VAL A 132 -0.08 -2.31 -4.47
N ASN A 133 0.40 -3.55 -4.62
CA ASN A 133 1.80 -3.90 -4.46
C ASN A 133 2.45 -4.08 -5.84
N ALA A 134 3.62 -3.48 -6.05
CA ALA A 134 4.36 -3.69 -7.29
C ALA A 134 5.04 -5.05 -7.29
N ALA A 135 6.02 -5.22 -6.41
CA ALA A 135 6.91 -6.38 -6.42
C ALA A 135 7.34 -6.83 -5.01
N ASP A 136 6.83 -6.26 -3.92
CA ASP A 136 7.27 -6.65 -2.58
C ASP A 136 6.92 -8.12 -2.30
N ARG A 137 7.95 -8.92 -1.95
CA ARG A 137 7.81 -10.37 -1.69
C ARG A 137 7.10 -10.65 -0.38
N CYS A 138 7.25 -9.77 0.62
CA CYS A 138 6.63 -9.99 1.91
C CYS A 138 5.11 -9.89 1.75
N TRP A 139 4.61 -8.84 1.10
CA TRP A 139 3.19 -8.71 0.76
C TRP A 139 2.64 -9.92 0.00
N LEU A 140 3.40 -10.48 -0.95
CA LEU A 140 3.04 -11.70 -1.66
C LEU A 140 2.99 -12.94 -0.78
N ALA A 141 3.97 -13.12 0.12
CA ALA A 141 4.02 -14.25 1.03
C ALA A 141 2.81 -14.28 1.99
N PHE A 142 2.22 -13.12 2.27
CA PHE A 142 1.02 -12.96 3.10
C PHE A 142 -0.30 -12.88 2.32
N GLU A 143 -0.30 -13.05 0.98
CA GLU A 143 -1.49 -12.86 0.14
C GLU A 143 -2.71 -13.68 0.61
N SER A 144 -2.53 -14.97 0.88
CA SER A 144 -3.62 -15.85 1.34
C SER A 144 -4.18 -15.45 2.71
N HIS A 145 -3.29 -14.98 3.60
CA HIS A 145 -3.72 -14.47 4.89
C HIS A 145 -4.53 -13.18 4.69
N LEU A 146 -4.00 -12.22 3.90
CA LEU A 146 -4.66 -10.95 3.57
C LEU A 146 -6.07 -11.19 3.00
N GLU A 147 -6.20 -12.13 2.07
CA GLU A 147 -7.48 -12.53 1.49
C GLU A 147 -8.44 -13.11 2.55
N ALA A 148 -7.94 -13.98 3.45
CA ALA A 148 -8.73 -14.53 4.54
C ALA A 148 -9.20 -13.46 5.55
N ALA A 149 -8.44 -12.38 5.73
CA ALA A 149 -8.86 -11.20 6.48
C ALA A 149 -9.85 -10.29 5.73
N GLY A 150 -10.10 -10.55 4.44
CA GLY A 150 -10.96 -9.73 3.60
C GLY A 150 -10.27 -8.50 2.98
N VAL A 151 -8.93 -8.48 2.99
CA VAL A 151 -8.08 -7.48 2.32
C VAL A 151 -7.76 -7.96 0.91
N LYS A 152 -7.99 -7.09 -0.08
CA LYS A 152 -7.63 -7.38 -1.47
C LYS A 152 -6.22 -6.86 -1.77
N LEU A 153 -5.33 -7.75 -2.21
CA LEU A 153 -4.01 -7.39 -2.71
C LEU A 153 -4.04 -7.39 -4.25
N GLU A 154 -3.65 -6.28 -4.86
CA GLU A 154 -3.44 -6.18 -6.31
C GLU A 154 -1.94 -6.14 -6.60
N VAL A 155 -1.44 -7.19 -7.24
CA VAL A 155 0.00 -7.36 -7.52
C VAL A 155 0.25 -7.05 -8.98
N LEU A 156 0.99 -5.98 -9.25
CA LEU A 156 1.27 -5.53 -10.62
C LEU A 156 2.28 -6.45 -11.34
N CYS A 157 3.28 -6.95 -10.63
CA CYS A 157 4.45 -7.61 -11.24
C CYS A 157 4.51 -9.12 -10.93
N ARG A 158 3.35 -9.80 -10.93
CA ARG A 158 3.22 -11.21 -10.50
C ARG A 158 4.09 -12.18 -11.33
N ASP A 159 4.18 -11.97 -12.64
CA ASP A 159 4.84 -12.89 -13.59
C ASP A 159 6.37 -12.89 -13.47
N GLU A 160 6.96 -11.80 -13.00
CA GLU A 160 8.42 -11.66 -12.86
C GLU A 160 8.98 -12.46 -11.69
N ARG A 161 8.13 -12.81 -10.73
CA ARG A 161 8.49 -13.58 -9.55
C ARG A 161 8.28 -15.09 -9.71
N GLN A 162 7.46 -15.55 -10.67
CA GLN A 162 7.33 -16.99 -10.99
C GLN A 162 8.59 -17.54 -11.67
N ARG A 163 9.39 -16.69 -12.34
CA ARG A 163 10.60 -17.11 -13.06
C ARG A 163 11.85 -17.28 -12.19
N ASN A 164 11.89 -16.67 -11.00
CA ASN A 164 13.03 -16.76 -10.06
C ASN A 164 12.80 -17.79 -8.95
N GLY A 165 11.93 -18.79 -9.21
CA GLY A 165 11.55 -19.84 -8.28
C GLY A 165 11.97 -21.25 -8.68
N ASN A 166 12.88 -21.40 -9.64
CA ASN A 166 13.45 -22.68 -10.08
C ASN A 166 14.96 -22.72 -9.82
#